data_AF-A0A812RXL8-F1
#
_entry.id   AF-A0A812RXL8-F1
#
_cell.length_a   1.000
_cell.length_b   1.000
_cell.length_c   1.000
_cell.angle_alpha   90.00
_cell.angle_beta   90.00
_cell.angle_gamma   90.00
#
_symmetry.space_group_name_H-M   'P 1'
#
loop_
_entity.id
_entity.type
_entity.pdbx_description
1 polymer ?
#
loop_
_entity_poly.entity_id
_entity_poly.type
_entity_poly.pdbx_seq_one_letter_code
_entity_poly.pdbx_strand_id
1 'polypeptide(L)'
;MAQPIDAQMAAALCAAADISADNKLALSELDVKRFAPMASHGDWSVLAEQLTDEQISQLIRIFTLGEMQFASWAAGDKSPVIALVQQLKQRDVYIKVTINLDGTGTSHFATGVPFFEHMLTQIARHGLIDMHIEANGDLEIDAHHTVEDVGIVLGQAFAQALSDKSGIYRYGHAYVPLDEALSRVVVDLSGRPGLFYNVDYTRARIGDFDVDLLREFFQGFVNHAMVSLHLDNLKGLNAHHQAETLFKAFGRALRMAVTPDPRMSGIVPSTKGQCVRLRQGRMDDATVFSKDPVAMAAHWREQGARRLHIVDLDGAFAGEPRNRTLIEQMVAVMGGVPVQVGGGIRSLDVIEAYVAAGVSGVIVGTKAIQEPDFLAAAAKAFPNKIWFGLDARDGLVATEGWDQTSTLKAVDLARQAAQWPVAGVVYTDIERDGMMSGLNIEATHALALASNLPVVASGGVTTLADLEALKQAFAGHETLLFGAITGRAIYEGTLDVAAGQALLDG
;
A
#
# COMPACT_ATOMS: atom_id res chain seq x y z
N MET A 1 -27.72 12.60 30.20
CA MET A 1 -27.55 11.44 31.09
C MET A 1 -27.09 10.28 30.23
N ALA A 2 -25.83 9.90 30.32
CA ALA A 2 -25.26 8.78 29.56
C ALA A 2 -25.85 7.46 30.10
N GLN A 3 -26.24 6.55 29.20
CA GLN A 3 -26.69 5.22 29.60
C GLN A 3 -25.49 4.37 30.06
N PRO A 4 -25.66 3.52 31.08
CA PRO A 4 -24.59 2.64 31.55
C PRO A 4 -24.26 1.57 30.50
N ILE A 5 -22.97 1.22 30.42
CA ILE A 5 -22.45 0.12 29.60
C ILE A 5 -23.20 -1.16 29.99
N ASP A 6 -23.80 -1.85 29.02
CA ASP A 6 -24.57 -3.06 29.30
C ASP A 6 -23.67 -4.27 29.66
N ALA A 7 -24.28 -5.28 30.27
CA ALA A 7 -23.59 -6.48 30.73
C ALA A 7 -22.96 -7.31 29.59
N GLN A 8 -23.42 -7.12 28.35
CA GLN A 8 -22.92 -7.81 27.16
C GLN A 8 -21.56 -7.24 26.73
N MET A 9 -21.40 -5.91 26.83
CA MET A 9 -20.15 -5.22 26.56
C MET A 9 -19.10 -5.48 27.66
N ALA A 10 -19.52 -5.60 28.92
CA ALA A 10 -18.64 -6.01 30.02
C ALA A 10 -18.14 -7.47 29.85
N ALA A 11 -18.99 -8.39 29.38
CA ALA A 11 -18.61 -9.78 29.13
C ALA A 11 -17.64 -9.92 27.93
N ALA A 12 -17.80 -9.11 26.88
CA ALA A 12 -16.89 -9.07 25.75
C ALA A 12 -15.48 -8.57 26.14
N LEU A 13 -15.41 -7.59 27.05
CA LEU A 13 -14.15 -7.08 27.61
C LEU A 13 -13.42 -8.14 28.46
N CYS A 14 -14.14 -8.91 29.26
CA CYS A 14 -13.55 -10.02 30.03
C CYS A 14 -13.05 -11.16 29.11
N ALA A 15 -13.79 -11.49 28.05
CA ALA A 15 -13.39 -12.53 27.10
C ALA A 15 -12.16 -12.14 26.27
N ALA A 16 -12.01 -10.85 25.91
CA ALA A 16 -10.83 -10.35 25.19
C ALA A 16 -9.56 -10.34 26.05
N ALA A 17 -9.71 -10.15 27.37
CA ALA A 17 -8.59 -10.17 28.32
C ALA A 17 -8.02 -11.58 28.58
N ASP A 18 -8.80 -12.64 28.30
CA ASP A 18 -8.42 -14.04 28.54
C ASP A 18 -7.68 -14.70 27.36
N ILE A 19 -7.50 -13.99 26.23
CA ILE A 19 -6.98 -14.58 24.97
C ILE A 19 -5.44 -14.54 24.85
N SER A 20 -4.70 -13.83 25.72
CA SER A 20 -3.22 -13.94 25.72
C SER A 20 -2.73 -15.01 26.69
N ALA A 21 -2.71 -16.26 26.24
CA ALA A 21 -1.86 -17.27 26.86
C ALA A 21 -0.39 -16.81 26.73
N ASP A 22 0.33 -16.81 27.85
CA ASP A 22 1.74 -16.42 28.01
C ASP A 22 2.06 -14.91 28.18
N ASN A 23 1.45 -14.27 29.18
CA ASN A 23 2.25 -13.46 30.12
C ASN A 23 1.48 -13.21 31.45
N LYS A 24 2.11 -13.58 32.57
CA LYS A 24 1.52 -13.52 33.91
C LYS A 24 1.59 -12.10 34.48
N LEU A 25 0.51 -11.33 34.35
CA LEU A 25 0.02 -10.39 35.36
C LEU A 25 -1.42 -10.01 34.99
N ALA A 26 -2.36 -10.81 35.50
CA ALA A 26 -3.79 -10.58 35.30
C ALA A 26 -4.22 -9.29 36.01
N LEU A 27 -4.86 -8.37 35.29
CA LEU A 27 -5.74 -7.37 35.90
C LEU A 27 -6.85 -8.16 36.60
N SER A 28 -6.70 -8.36 37.91
CA SER A 28 -7.65 -9.17 38.68
C SER A 28 -9.06 -8.56 38.59
N GLU A 29 -10.09 -9.40 38.65
CA GLU A 29 -11.52 -9.02 38.52
C GLU A 29 -11.98 -7.86 39.43
N LEU A 30 -11.19 -7.46 40.43
CA LEU A 30 -11.47 -6.33 41.31
C LEU A 30 -11.19 -4.96 40.66
N ASP A 31 -10.25 -4.87 39.71
CA ASP A 31 -9.78 -3.58 39.18
C ASP A 31 -10.74 -3.00 38.13
N VAL A 32 -11.32 -3.82 37.26
CA VAL A 32 -12.23 -3.36 36.20
C VAL A 32 -13.52 -2.74 36.77
N LYS A 33 -14.06 -3.28 37.87
CA LYS A 33 -15.21 -2.70 38.59
C LYS A 33 -14.90 -1.35 39.23
N ARG A 34 -13.63 -1.09 39.56
CA ARG A 34 -13.18 0.15 40.19
C ARG A 34 -13.03 1.29 39.18
N PHE A 35 -12.60 0.98 37.95
CA PHE A 35 -12.33 1.98 36.91
C PHE A 35 -13.52 2.28 35.98
N ALA A 36 -14.46 1.35 35.83
CA ALA A 36 -15.66 1.54 35.00
C ALA A 36 -16.53 2.78 35.35
N PRO A 37 -16.71 3.16 36.64
CA PRO A 37 -17.46 4.37 36.98
C PRO A 37 -16.69 5.67 36.64
N MET A 38 -15.35 5.64 36.66
CA MET A 38 -14.50 6.82 36.45
C MET A 38 -14.36 7.15 34.96
N ALA A 39 -14.29 6.14 34.10
CA ALA A 39 -14.30 6.32 32.63
C ALA A 39 -15.63 6.94 32.13
N SER A 40 -16.74 6.75 32.85
CA SER A 40 -18.05 7.32 32.47
C SER A 40 -18.17 8.84 32.64
N HIS A 41 -17.21 9.48 33.33
CA HIS A 41 -17.21 10.93 33.60
C HIS A 41 -16.15 11.71 32.80
N GLY A 42 -15.34 11.04 31.96
CA GLY A 42 -14.44 11.69 31.00
C GLY A 42 -13.20 12.38 31.60
N ASP A 43 -12.91 12.22 32.89
CA ASP A 43 -11.72 12.80 33.52
C ASP A 43 -10.58 11.77 33.62
N TRP A 44 -9.77 11.70 32.56
CA TRP A 44 -8.67 10.75 32.41
C TRP A 44 -7.39 11.15 33.16
N SER A 45 -7.34 12.38 33.68
CA SER A 45 -6.18 12.90 34.42
C SER A 45 -5.91 12.13 35.72
N VAL A 46 -6.97 11.65 36.37
CA VAL A 46 -6.89 10.86 37.62
C VAL A 46 -6.43 9.41 37.37
N LEU A 47 -6.69 8.86 36.18
CA LEU A 47 -6.24 7.52 35.79
C LEU A 47 -4.73 7.49 35.50
N ALA A 48 -4.17 8.58 34.95
CA ALA A 48 -2.75 8.71 34.64
C ALA A 48 -1.84 8.78 35.89
N GLU A 49 -2.35 9.23 37.04
CA GLU A 49 -1.59 9.27 38.30
C GLU A 49 -1.55 7.91 39.04
N GLN A 50 -2.37 6.94 38.63
CA GLN A 50 -2.56 5.68 39.37
C GLN A 50 -2.19 4.41 38.60
N LEU A 51 -1.86 4.54 37.30
CA LEU A 51 -1.46 3.45 36.43
C LEU A 51 0.03 3.56 36.09
N THR A 52 0.70 2.42 35.98
CA THR A 52 2.08 2.41 35.48
C THR A 52 2.10 2.59 33.96
N ASP A 53 3.20 3.12 33.41
CA ASP A 53 3.36 3.32 31.97
C ASP A 53 3.14 2.03 31.14
N GLU A 54 3.44 0.88 31.74
CA GLU A 54 3.22 -0.44 31.13
C GLU A 54 1.73 -0.80 31.04
N GLN A 55 0.92 -0.46 32.05
CA GLN A 55 -0.52 -0.65 32.04
C GLN A 55 -1.22 0.29 31.07
N ILE A 56 -0.73 1.53 30.95
CA ILE A 56 -1.21 2.50 29.96
C ILE A 56 -0.91 2.01 28.53
N SER A 57 0.30 1.50 28.30
CA SER A 57 0.70 0.92 27.00
C SER A 57 -0.13 -0.30 26.61
N GLN A 58 -0.48 -1.17 27.57
CA GLN A 58 -1.37 -2.31 27.32
C GLN A 58 -2.80 -1.89 27.02
N LEU A 59 -3.35 -0.89 27.73
CA LEU A 59 -4.66 -0.31 27.41
C LEU A 59 -4.67 0.25 25.99
N ILE A 60 -3.66 1.02 25.60
CA ILE A 60 -3.53 1.57 24.24
C ILE A 60 -3.48 0.46 23.19
N ARG A 61 -2.74 -0.64 23.43
CA ARG A 61 -2.69 -1.81 22.54
C ARG A 61 -4.04 -2.51 22.38
N ILE A 62 -4.80 -2.63 23.45
CA ILE A 62 -6.16 -3.21 23.42
C ILE A 62 -7.10 -2.33 22.58
N PHE A 63 -6.98 -1.00 22.68
CA PHE A 63 -7.81 -0.06 21.91
C PHE A 63 -7.38 0.12 20.45
N THR A 64 -6.13 -0.21 20.08
CA THR A 64 -5.63 -0.07 18.69
C THR A 64 -5.84 -1.31 17.82
N LEU A 65 -6.15 -2.48 18.40
CA LEU A 65 -6.38 -3.73 17.66
C LEU A 65 -7.85 -4.14 17.53
N GLY A 66 -8.78 -3.44 18.20
CA GLY A 66 -10.21 -3.66 18.06
C GLY A 66 -10.89 -2.46 17.42
N GLU A 67 -11.46 -2.64 16.23
CA GLU A 67 -12.40 -1.69 15.63
C GLU A 67 -13.57 -1.45 16.59
N MET A 68 -13.53 -0.38 17.37
CA MET A 68 -14.68 0.15 18.11
C MET A 68 -14.95 1.59 17.67
N GLN A 69 -16.01 1.78 16.90
CA GLN A 69 -16.63 3.09 16.71
C GLN A 69 -17.19 3.56 18.06
N PHE A 70 -16.61 4.63 18.61
CA PHE A 70 -17.11 5.27 19.82
C PHE A 70 -18.44 5.99 19.52
N ALA A 71 -19.54 5.46 20.07
CA ALA A 71 -20.85 6.11 20.04
C ALA A 71 -20.91 7.30 21.01
N SER A 72 -20.25 8.40 20.65
CA SER A 72 -20.54 9.78 21.09
C SER A 72 -19.68 10.83 20.36
N TRP A 73 -18.91 10.42 19.35
CA TRP A 73 -18.14 11.32 18.50
C TRP A 73 -19.07 11.73 17.36
N ALA A 74 -19.31 13.03 17.20
CA ALA A 74 -20.15 13.53 16.12
C ALA A 74 -19.57 13.01 14.78
N ALA A 75 -20.40 12.34 13.99
CA ALA A 75 -20.03 11.89 12.65
C ALA A 75 -19.54 13.09 11.83
N GLY A 76 -18.21 13.26 11.73
CA GLY A 76 -17.59 14.43 11.13
C GLY A 76 -16.15 14.71 11.59
N ASP A 77 -15.76 14.36 12.83
CA ASP A 77 -14.40 14.56 13.33
C ASP A 77 -13.56 13.28 13.20
N LYS A 78 -12.41 13.37 12.53
CA LYS A 78 -11.44 12.27 12.41
C LYS A 78 -10.87 11.91 13.78
N SER A 79 -10.70 10.60 14.03
CA SER A 79 -9.90 10.10 15.15
C SER A 79 -8.48 10.66 15.08
N PRO A 80 -7.84 11.02 16.21
CA PRO A 80 -6.45 11.47 16.21
C PRO A 80 -5.56 10.36 15.68
N VAL A 81 -4.68 10.71 14.75
CA VAL A 81 -3.75 9.75 14.16
C VAL A 81 -2.52 9.61 15.05
N ILE A 82 -2.58 8.64 15.97
CA ILE A 82 -1.50 8.34 16.92
C ILE A 82 -0.77 7.08 16.45
N ALA A 83 0.54 7.20 16.21
CA ALA A 83 1.41 6.06 15.97
C ALA A 83 2.44 5.91 17.10
N LEU A 84 2.63 4.67 17.55
CA LEU A 84 3.66 4.27 18.51
C LEU A 84 4.55 3.24 17.84
N VAL A 85 5.85 3.55 17.75
CA VAL A 85 6.87 2.62 17.26
C VAL A 85 7.94 2.46 18.34
N GLN A 86 8.29 1.22 18.62
CA GLN A 86 9.35 0.84 19.54
C GLN A 86 10.34 -0.08 18.84
N GLN A 87 11.61 0.28 18.86
CA GLN A 87 12.69 -0.52 18.32
C GLN A 87 13.68 -0.88 19.43
N LEU A 88 13.92 -2.18 19.60
CA LEU A 88 14.90 -2.74 20.55
C LEU A 88 16.07 -3.30 19.74
N LYS A 89 17.30 -2.83 20.00
CA LYS A 89 18.53 -3.41 19.43
C LYS A 89 19.22 -4.30 20.48
N GLN A 90 20.02 -5.27 20.03
CA GLN A 90 20.86 -6.05 20.96
C GLN A 90 21.87 -5.11 21.66
N ARG A 91 22.06 -5.29 22.98
CA ARG A 91 22.89 -4.47 23.92
C ARG A 91 22.20 -3.23 24.50
N ASP A 92 21.10 -3.38 25.23
CA ASP A 92 20.45 -2.34 26.06
C ASP A 92 20.07 -1.00 25.38
N VAL A 93 20.20 -0.91 24.05
CA VAL A 93 19.82 0.24 23.23
C VAL A 93 18.34 0.13 22.83
N TYR A 94 17.57 1.15 23.17
CA TYR A 94 16.16 1.25 22.77
C TYR A 94 15.80 2.65 22.29
N ILE A 95 14.86 2.71 21.35
CA ILE A 95 14.21 3.95 20.92
C ILE A 95 12.71 3.73 20.86
N LYS A 96 11.99 4.66 21.48
CA LYS A 96 10.53 4.70 21.52
C LYS A 96 10.07 6.07 21.04
N VAL A 97 9.22 6.06 20.02
CA VAL A 97 8.64 7.27 19.44
C VAL A 97 7.12 7.16 19.44
N THR A 98 6.45 8.16 19.98
CA THR A 98 5.02 8.39 19.81
C THR A 98 4.81 9.72 19.10
N ILE A 99 3.96 9.74 18.09
CA ILE A 99 3.56 10.99 17.42
C ILE A 99 2.05 11.09 17.25
N ASN A 100 1.54 12.32 17.28
CA ASN A 100 0.19 12.68 16.85
C ASN A 100 0.28 13.79 15.79
N LEU A 101 -0.08 13.48 14.55
CA LEU A 101 0.01 14.43 13.43
C LEU A 101 -1.06 15.55 13.51
N ASP A 102 -2.16 15.32 14.22
CA ASP A 102 -3.24 16.29 14.48
C ASP A 102 -3.05 16.97 15.86
N GLY A 103 -1.80 17.11 16.28
CA GLY A 103 -1.45 17.57 17.60
C GLY A 103 -1.59 19.08 17.81
N THR A 104 -1.07 19.51 18.95
CA THR A 104 -0.99 20.92 19.34
C THR A 104 0.45 21.42 19.44
N GLY A 105 1.42 20.52 19.22
CA GLY A 105 2.85 20.79 19.29
C GLY A 105 3.45 20.59 20.68
N THR A 106 2.82 19.74 21.49
CA THR A 106 3.36 19.30 22.78
C THR A 106 4.51 18.32 22.58
N SER A 107 5.52 18.36 23.45
CA SER A 107 6.70 17.51 23.27
C SER A 107 7.34 17.07 24.56
N HIS A 108 7.80 15.82 24.59
CA HIS A 108 8.67 15.26 25.62
C HIS A 108 9.82 14.50 24.97
N PHE A 109 11.06 14.86 25.31
CA PHE A 109 12.25 14.24 24.73
C PHE A 109 13.22 13.83 25.83
N ALA A 110 13.69 12.58 25.76
CA ALA A 110 14.73 12.03 26.62
C ALA A 110 15.67 11.20 25.75
N THR A 111 16.52 11.89 24.98
CA THR A 111 17.52 11.31 24.07
C THR A 111 18.94 11.38 24.62
N GLY A 112 19.18 12.23 25.63
CA GLY A 112 20.49 12.50 26.19
C GLY A 112 21.36 13.45 25.36
N VAL A 113 20.83 14.02 24.27
CA VAL A 113 21.54 14.98 23.39
C VAL A 113 20.82 16.34 23.39
N PRO A 114 21.17 17.28 24.29
CA PRO A 114 20.34 18.47 24.55
C PRO A 114 20.10 19.38 23.35
N PHE A 115 21.10 19.59 22.49
CA PHE A 115 20.93 20.41 21.28
C PHE A 115 19.96 19.75 20.29
N PHE A 116 20.00 18.42 20.16
CA PHE A 116 19.10 17.69 19.28
C PHE A 116 17.66 17.71 19.80
N GLU A 117 17.44 17.57 21.11
CA GLU A 117 16.12 17.74 21.74
C GLU A 117 15.55 19.14 21.49
N HIS A 118 16.41 20.16 21.55
CA HIS A 118 16.02 21.52 21.20
C HIS A 118 15.60 21.65 19.73
N MET A 119 16.29 20.97 18.81
CA MET A 119 15.90 20.92 17.38
C MET A 119 14.59 20.16 17.16
N LEU A 120 14.39 19.00 17.80
CA LEU A 120 13.14 18.24 17.75
C LEU A 120 11.94 19.05 18.26
N THR A 121 12.15 19.89 19.29
CA THR A 121 11.14 20.81 19.80
C THR A 121 10.65 21.79 18.73
N GLN A 122 11.53 22.20 17.81
CA GLN A 122 11.13 23.06 16.69
C GLN A 122 10.17 22.34 15.74
N ILE A 123 10.36 21.04 15.51
CA ILE A 123 9.45 20.23 14.67
C ILE A 123 8.08 20.16 15.33
N ALA A 124 8.01 19.76 16.60
CA ALA A 124 6.74 19.63 17.32
C ALA A 124 5.97 20.96 17.33
N ARG A 125 6.61 22.04 17.79
CA ARG A 125 5.98 23.36 17.95
C ARG A 125 5.53 23.97 16.63
N HIS A 126 6.35 23.88 15.58
CA HIS A 126 6.03 24.50 14.30
C HIS A 126 5.20 23.61 13.38
N GLY A 127 5.27 22.30 13.60
CA GLY A 127 4.42 21.30 12.96
C GLY A 127 3.03 21.21 13.56
N LEU A 128 2.84 21.64 14.81
CA LEU A 128 1.70 21.25 15.64
C LEU A 128 1.55 19.71 15.67
N ILE A 129 2.68 19.03 15.81
CA ILE A 129 2.75 17.58 15.91
C ILE A 129 3.12 17.29 17.36
N ASP A 130 2.29 16.52 18.07
CA ASP A 130 2.68 16.10 19.42
C ASP A 130 3.72 14.99 19.32
N MET A 131 4.81 15.07 20.07
CA MET A 131 5.95 14.16 19.94
C MET A 131 6.47 13.70 21.31
N HIS A 132 6.56 12.39 21.52
CA HIS A 132 7.24 11.80 22.66
C HIS A 132 8.36 10.89 22.16
N ILE A 133 9.62 11.23 22.45
CA ILE A 133 10.79 10.43 22.06
C ILE A 133 11.64 10.10 23.28
N GLU A 134 11.83 8.81 23.53
CA GLU A 134 12.78 8.28 24.51
C GLU A 134 13.82 7.46 23.74
N ALA A 135 15.10 7.74 23.99
CA ALA A 135 16.20 7.01 23.40
C ALA A 135 17.28 6.76 24.44
N ASN A 136 17.76 5.52 24.51
CA ASN A 136 18.95 5.15 25.23
C ASN A 136 19.94 4.55 24.22
N GLY A 137 20.88 5.37 23.77
CA GLY A 137 21.94 4.96 22.83
C GLY A 137 23.32 4.97 23.48
N ASP A 138 24.33 4.64 22.68
CA ASP A 138 25.75 4.52 23.05
C ASP A 138 26.47 5.88 23.09
N LEU A 139 25.92 6.83 23.85
CA LEU A 139 26.44 8.20 23.95
C LEU A 139 27.87 8.28 24.52
N GLU A 140 28.36 7.24 25.19
CA GLU A 140 29.77 7.17 25.59
C GLU A 140 30.75 7.04 24.41
N ILE A 141 30.28 6.61 23.24
CA ILE A 141 31.06 6.57 22.00
C ILE A 141 30.90 7.92 21.29
N ASP A 142 29.71 8.19 20.77
CA ASP A 142 29.27 9.47 20.21
C ASP A 142 27.74 9.52 20.06
N ALA A 143 27.20 10.64 19.56
CA ALA A 143 25.77 10.82 19.36
C ALA A 143 25.24 10.27 18.01
N HIS A 144 26.10 9.70 17.14
CA HIS A 144 25.76 9.38 15.76
C HIS A 144 24.62 8.38 15.66
N HIS A 145 24.79 7.20 16.28
CA HIS A 145 23.77 6.15 16.24
C HIS A 145 22.46 6.62 16.88
N THR A 146 22.54 7.35 18.00
CA THR A 146 21.35 7.88 18.68
C THR A 146 20.55 8.81 17.77
N VAL A 147 21.21 9.76 17.10
CA VAL A 147 20.55 10.73 16.23
C VAL A 147 20.01 10.08 14.95
N GLU A 148 20.78 9.20 14.33
CA GLU A 148 20.37 8.44 13.14
C GLU A 148 19.16 7.55 13.45
N ASP A 149 19.23 6.76 14.52
CA ASP A 149 18.18 5.81 14.89
C ASP A 149 16.90 6.53 15.34
N VAL A 150 16.99 7.68 16.01
CA VAL A 150 15.81 8.54 16.26
C VAL A 150 15.18 8.96 14.93
N GLY A 151 16.00 9.34 13.94
CA GLY A 151 15.51 9.63 12.58
C GLY A 151 14.76 8.45 11.96
N ILE A 152 15.33 7.25 12.05
CA ILE A 152 14.72 6.00 11.55
C ILE A 152 13.36 5.74 12.19
N VAL A 153 13.31 5.68 13.53
CA VAL A 153 12.08 5.31 14.26
C VAL A 153 11.02 6.40 14.13
N LEU A 154 11.42 7.67 14.09
CA LEU A 154 10.50 8.77 13.79
C LEU A 154 9.94 8.68 12.37
N GLY A 155 10.76 8.30 11.39
CA GLY A 155 10.29 8.08 10.01
C GLY A 155 9.27 6.94 9.92
N GLN A 156 9.52 5.83 10.62
CA GLN A 156 8.59 4.71 10.72
C GLN A 156 7.26 5.12 11.37
N ALA A 157 7.33 5.80 12.52
CA ALA A 157 6.15 6.31 13.22
C ALA A 157 5.35 7.29 12.34
N PHE A 158 6.06 8.16 11.61
CA PHE A 158 5.45 9.09 10.66
C PHE A 158 4.73 8.38 9.51
N ALA A 159 5.35 7.38 8.87
CA ALA A 159 4.71 6.60 7.83
C ALA A 159 3.47 5.85 8.33
N GLN A 160 3.55 5.27 9.53
CA GLN A 160 2.44 4.56 10.15
C GLN A 160 1.28 5.50 10.48
N ALA A 161 1.58 6.68 11.06
CA ALA A 161 0.56 7.70 11.32
C ALA A 161 -0.07 8.16 10.00
N LEU A 162 0.73 8.47 8.98
CA LEU A 162 0.20 9.01 7.73
C LEU A 162 -0.78 8.07 7.00
N SER A 163 -0.69 6.75 7.22
CA SER A 163 -1.59 5.75 6.64
C SER A 163 -1.63 5.84 5.10
N ASP A 164 -2.82 5.70 4.50
CA ASP A 164 -3.05 5.72 3.05
C ASP A 164 -2.91 7.11 2.39
N LYS A 165 -2.58 8.14 3.19
CA LYS A 165 -2.40 9.53 2.75
C LYS A 165 -3.66 10.14 2.12
N SER A 166 -4.84 9.58 2.40
CA SER A 166 -6.09 10.06 1.83
C SER A 166 -6.53 11.41 2.39
N GLY A 167 -6.92 12.30 1.49
CA GLY A 167 -7.52 13.59 1.85
C GLY A 167 -6.62 14.58 2.56
N ILE A 168 -5.31 14.52 2.33
CA ILE A 168 -4.35 15.54 2.76
C ILE A 168 -3.82 16.32 1.55
N TYR A 169 -3.21 17.49 1.79
CA TYR A 169 -2.57 18.26 0.72
C TYR A 169 -1.38 17.54 0.05
N ARG A 170 -0.75 16.59 0.76
CA ARG A 170 0.41 15.77 0.34
C ARG A 170 1.71 16.55 0.14
N TYR A 171 1.63 17.76 -0.40
CA TYR A 171 2.76 18.64 -0.63
C TYR A 171 2.78 19.72 0.45
N GLY A 172 3.98 20.01 0.95
CA GLY A 172 4.19 21.06 1.93
C GLY A 172 5.46 21.82 1.67
N HIS A 173 5.47 23.11 2.01
CA HIS A 173 6.68 23.90 1.95
C HIS A 173 6.65 25.02 2.99
N ALA A 174 7.83 25.48 3.39
CA ALA A 174 7.96 26.65 4.25
C ALA A 174 9.28 27.37 4.00
N TYR A 175 9.23 28.69 4.12
CA TYR A 175 10.40 29.55 4.23
C TYR A 175 10.40 30.15 5.63
N VAL A 176 11.49 29.98 6.38
CA VAL A 176 11.58 30.44 7.76
C VAL A 176 12.86 31.26 7.96
N PRO A 177 12.74 32.54 8.34
CA PRO A 177 13.86 33.35 8.79
C PRO A 177 14.09 33.21 10.30
N LEU A 178 15.33 33.41 10.72
CA LEU A 178 15.73 33.69 12.10
C LEU A 178 16.97 34.56 12.05
N ASP A 179 16.84 35.80 12.49
CA ASP A 179 17.89 36.82 12.39
C ASP A 179 18.49 36.89 10.96
N GLU A 180 19.77 36.55 10.81
CA GLU A 180 20.49 36.57 9.56
C GLU A 180 20.32 35.30 8.71
N ALA A 181 19.74 34.24 9.28
CA ALA A 181 19.50 32.97 8.60
C ALA A 181 18.12 32.92 7.92
N LEU A 182 18.05 32.23 6.79
CA LEU A 182 16.82 31.92 6.08
C LEU A 182 16.95 30.52 5.45
N SER A 183 15.98 29.67 5.76
CA SER A 183 15.92 28.31 5.20
C SER A 183 14.60 28.05 4.50
N ARG A 184 14.64 27.18 3.50
CA ARG A 184 13.49 26.65 2.76
C ARG A 184 13.45 25.15 2.93
N VAL A 185 12.26 24.62 3.23
CA VAL A 185 12.01 23.18 3.21
C VAL A 185 10.80 22.90 2.33
N VAL A 186 10.88 21.85 1.50
CA VAL A 186 9.81 21.36 0.63
C VAL A 186 9.70 19.85 0.80
N VAL A 187 8.48 19.35 1.01
CA VAL A 187 8.19 17.93 1.22
C VAL A 187 7.09 17.46 0.27
N ASP A 188 7.28 16.28 -0.32
CA ASP A 188 6.26 15.49 -0.99
C ASP A 188 6.12 14.15 -0.26
N LEU A 189 4.92 13.86 0.23
CA LEU A 189 4.54 12.57 0.83
C LEU A 189 4.38 11.47 -0.25
N SER A 190 5.40 11.34 -1.10
CA SER A 190 5.40 10.66 -2.40
C SER A 190 5.34 9.14 -2.33
N GLY A 191 5.69 8.55 -1.19
CA GLY A 191 5.96 7.11 -1.09
C GLY A 191 7.33 6.72 -1.65
N ARG A 192 8.23 7.68 -1.90
CA ARG A 192 9.59 7.46 -2.39
C ARG A 192 10.60 8.22 -1.55
N PRO A 193 11.59 7.54 -0.95
CA PRO A 193 12.64 8.21 -0.20
C PRO A 193 13.53 9.01 -1.15
N GLY A 194 13.77 10.28 -0.82
CA GLY A 194 14.73 11.13 -1.52
C GLY A 194 15.10 12.34 -0.69
N LEU A 195 16.36 12.41 -0.23
CA LEU A 195 16.87 13.52 0.55
C LEU A 195 17.75 14.42 -0.33
N PHE A 196 17.39 15.70 -0.42
CA PHE A 196 18.17 16.74 -1.08
C PHE A 196 18.53 17.78 -0.02
N TYR A 197 19.77 17.75 0.44
CA TYR A 197 20.24 18.51 1.60
C TYR A 197 21.33 19.51 1.16
N ASN A 198 20.93 20.76 0.98
CA ASN A 198 21.78 21.87 0.53
C ASN A 198 21.99 22.87 1.67
N VAL A 199 22.84 22.50 2.63
CA VAL A 199 23.10 23.31 3.83
C VAL A 199 24.60 23.35 4.07
N ASP A 200 25.20 24.50 3.79
CA ASP A 200 26.59 24.78 4.15
C ASP A 200 26.62 25.48 5.51
N TYR A 201 26.83 24.69 6.57
CA TYR A 201 26.99 25.25 7.91
C TYR A 201 28.29 26.05 8.00
N THR A 202 28.18 27.23 8.61
CA THR A 202 29.34 28.11 8.84
C THR A 202 30.33 27.59 9.88
N ARG A 203 29.95 26.56 10.64
CA ARG A 203 30.78 25.88 11.63
C ARG A 203 30.44 24.39 11.65
N ALA A 204 31.44 23.55 11.90
CA ALA A 204 31.25 22.11 12.05
C ALA A 204 30.52 21.72 13.36
N ARG A 205 30.50 22.61 14.37
CA ARG A 205 29.89 22.32 15.67
C ARG A 205 29.09 23.49 16.23
N ILE A 206 28.03 23.15 16.98
CA ILE A 206 27.23 24.07 17.79
C ILE A 206 27.31 23.60 19.24
N GLY A 207 28.11 24.29 20.05
CA GLY A 207 28.54 23.72 21.33
C GLY A 207 29.33 22.43 21.08
N ASP A 208 28.91 21.34 21.73
CA ASP A 208 29.52 20.01 21.55
C ASP A 208 28.86 19.18 20.42
N PHE A 209 27.75 19.66 19.86
CA PHE A 209 27.00 18.93 18.85
C PHE A 209 27.63 19.08 17.47
N ASP A 210 27.83 17.97 16.78
CA ASP A 210 28.34 17.90 15.41
C ASP A 210 27.20 18.09 14.39
N VAL A 211 27.31 19.12 13.54
CA VAL A 211 26.21 19.53 12.65
C VAL A 211 25.94 18.52 11.54
N ASP A 212 26.91 17.66 11.22
CA ASP A 212 26.74 16.61 10.21
C ASP A 212 25.68 15.58 10.63
N LEU A 213 25.47 15.39 11.94
CA LEU A 213 24.44 14.49 12.46
C LEU A 213 23.01 14.90 12.10
N LEU A 214 22.78 16.18 11.78
CA LEU A 214 21.47 16.64 11.32
C LEU A 214 21.12 16.03 9.95
N ARG A 215 22.12 15.85 9.08
CA ARG A 215 21.93 15.17 7.80
C ARG A 215 21.54 13.72 8.02
N GLU A 216 22.22 13.01 8.93
CA GLU A 216 21.96 11.60 9.24
C GLU A 216 20.56 11.40 9.82
N PHE A 217 20.12 12.30 10.72
CA PHE A 217 18.72 12.32 11.19
C PHE A 217 17.72 12.39 10.04
N PHE A 218 17.89 13.35 9.12
CA PHE A 218 16.99 13.50 7.98
C PHE A 218 17.07 12.33 7.01
N GLN A 219 18.25 11.73 6.84
CA GLN A 219 18.44 10.56 5.98
C GLN A 219 17.70 9.35 6.55
N GLY A 220 17.85 9.09 7.85
CA GLY A 220 17.11 8.07 8.59
C GLY A 220 15.59 8.27 8.48
N PHE A 221 15.12 9.51 8.72
CA PHE A 221 13.71 9.88 8.58
C PHE A 221 13.18 9.62 7.17
N VAL A 222 13.84 10.17 6.13
CA VAL A 222 13.38 10.09 4.74
C VAL A 222 13.27 8.65 4.26
N ASN A 223 14.25 7.81 4.59
CA ASN A 223 14.30 6.41 4.18
C ASN A 223 13.12 5.60 4.72
N HIS A 224 12.61 5.95 5.90
CA HIS A 224 11.56 5.18 6.58
C HIS A 224 10.18 5.85 6.53
N ALA A 225 10.12 7.18 6.41
CA ALA A 225 8.90 7.93 6.16
C ALA A 225 8.41 7.77 4.70
N MET A 226 9.30 7.34 3.79
CA MET A 226 9.03 7.18 2.36
C MET A 226 8.57 8.51 1.72
N VAL A 227 9.32 9.58 1.97
CA VAL A 227 9.03 10.94 1.50
C VAL A 227 10.17 11.51 0.66
N SER A 228 9.85 12.44 -0.24
CA SER A 228 10.86 13.23 -0.93
C SER A 228 10.98 14.58 -0.23
N LEU A 229 12.18 14.93 0.22
CA LEU A 229 12.44 16.07 1.10
C LEU A 229 13.62 16.90 0.58
N HIS A 230 13.36 18.19 0.39
CA HIS A 230 14.36 19.19 0.03
C HIS A 230 14.57 20.15 1.19
N LEU A 231 15.81 20.32 1.60
CA LEU A 231 16.23 21.23 2.65
C LEU A 231 17.32 22.16 2.10
N ASP A 232 17.05 23.46 2.09
CA ASP A 232 18.00 24.47 1.64
C ASP A 232 18.20 25.54 2.72
N ASN A 233 19.45 25.80 3.10
CA ASN A 233 19.79 27.06 3.76
C ASN A 233 20.15 28.09 2.70
N LEU A 234 19.30 29.10 2.53
CA LEU A 234 19.45 30.10 1.47
C LEU A 234 20.47 31.18 1.84
N LYS A 235 20.60 31.47 3.14
CA LYS A 235 21.60 32.35 3.75
C LYS A 235 21.67 32.12 5.25
N GLY A 236 22.80 32.49 5.85
CA GLY A 236 23.00 32.49 7.30
C GLY A 236 24.47 32.72 7.65
N LEU A 237 24.74 33.20 8.87
CA LEU A 237 26.10 33.40 9.39
C LEU A 237 26.37 32.59 10.66
N ASN A 238 25.33 32.29 11.43
CA ASN A 238 25.41 31.46 12.63
C ASN A 238 24.85 30.05 12.35
N ALA A 239 25.69 29.02 12.50
CA ALA A 239 25.31 27.62 12.33
C ALA A 239 24.08 27.20 13.18
N HIS A 240 23.92 27.76 14.39
CA HIS A 240 22.73 27.56 15.21
C HIS A 240 21.48 28.08 14.50
N HIS A 241 21.51 29.33 14.01
CA HIS A 241 20.37 29.93 13.33
C HIS A 241 20.06 29.21 12.01
N GLN A 242 21.10 28.73 11.30
CA GLN A 242 20.94 27.87 10.11
C GLN A 242 20.17 26.59 10.47
N ALA A 243 20.60 25.85 11.50
CA ALA A 243 19.95 24.60 11.92
C ALA A 243 18.52 24.84 12.42
N GLU A 244 18.32 25.85 13.27
CA GLU A 244 17.00 26.12 13.85
C GLU A 244 15.98 26.54 12.77
N THR A 245 16.38 27.38 11.80
CA THR A 245 15.48 27.75 10.69
C THR A 245 15.09 26.55 9.83
N LEU A 246 16.00 25.60 9.61
CA LEU A 246 15.73 24.34 8.91
C LEU A 246 14.67 23.51 9.63
N PHE A 247 14.84 23.25 10.92
CA PHE A 247 13.91 22.43 11.69
C PHE A 247 12.53 23.11 11.85
N LYS A 248 12.50 24.42 12.02
CA LYS A 248 11.25 25.20 12.00
C LYS A 248 10.54 25.10 10.65
N ALA A 249 11.28 25.24 9.54
CA ALA A 249 10.72 25.13 8.19
C ALA A 249 10.21 23.71 7.92
N PHE A 250 10.95 22.68 8.35
CA PHE A 250 10.54 21.29 8.23
C PHE A 250 9.24 21.01 8.97
N GLY A 251 9.12 21.42 10.24
CA GLY A 251 7.86 21.30 10.98
C GLY A 251 6.68 21.95 10.25
N ARG A 252 6.83 23.20 9.78
CA ARG A 252 5.76 23.89 9.03
C ARG A 252 5.42 23.22 7.70
N ALA A 253 6.41 22.72 6.98
CA ALA A 253 6.21 22.02 5.72
C ALA A 253 5.43 20.71 5.95
N LEU A 254 5.79 19.93 6.98
CA LEU A 254 5.03 18.74 7.37
C LEU A 254 3.58 19.10 7.74
N ARG A 255 3.38 20.12 8.57
CA ARG A 255 2.03 20.61 8.94
C ARG A 255 1.17 20.85 7.70
N MET A 256 1.70 21.60 6.73
CA MET A 256 0.99 21.87 5.48
C MET A 256 0.67 20.57 4.73
N ALA A 257 1.65 19.68 4.57
CA ALA A 257 1.49 18.45 3.79
C ALA A 257 0.47 17.48 4.39
N VAL A 258 0.41 17.36 5.73
CA VAL A 258 -0.51 16.47 6.44
C VAL A 258 -1.87 17.12 6.72
N THR A 259 -2.01 18.42 6.50
CA THR A 259 -3.29 19.11 6.70
C THR A 259 -4.36 18.51 5.77
N PRO A 260 -5.57 18.24 6.28
CA PRO A 260 -6.68 17.80 5.45
C PRO A 260 -6.98 18.80 4.31
N ASP A 261 -7.09 18.28 3.09
CA ASP A 261 -7.57 19.05 1.94
C ASP A 261 -9.07 18.74 1.75
N PRO A 262 -9.97 19.72 1.98
CA PRO A 262 -11.42 19.51 1.86
C PRO A 262 -11.85 19.11 0.45
N ARG A 263 -11.04 19.39 -0.58
CA ARG A 263 -11.31 19.02 -1.98
C ARG A 263 -10.83 17.61 -2.32
N MET A 264 -10.02 17.01 -1.45
CA MET A 264 -9.44 15.68 -1.64
C MET A 264 -9.97 14.67 -0.63
N SER A 265 -11.02 14.99 0.14
CA SER A 265 -11.61 14.07 1.13
C SER A 265 -11.92 12.70 0.52
N GLY A 266 -11.43 11.63 1.14
CA GLY A 266 -11.56 10.25 0.64
C GLY A 266 -10.74 9.94 -0.62
N ILE A 267 -9.90 10.86 -1.09
CA ILE A 267 -9.05 10.70 -2.28
C ILE A 267 -7.61 10.46 -1.85
N VAL A 268 -7.09 9.28 -2.17
CA VAL A 268 -5.65 8.98 -2.11
C VAL A 268 -4.95 9.73 -3.26
N PRO A 269 -3.94 10.58 -2.97
CA PRO A 269 -3.20 11.33 -3.97
C PRO A 269 -2.09 10.48 -4.62
N SER A 270 -2.42 9.30 -5.16
CA SER A 270 -1.51 8.40 -5.88
C SER A 270 -2.29 7.62 -6.93
N THR A 271 -1.66 7.21 -8.03
CA THR A 271 -2.24 6.25 -9.00
C THR A 271 -1.86 4.79 -8.71
N LYS A 272 -0.92 4.56 -7.78
CA LYS A 272 -0.48 3.21 -7.38
C LYS A 272 -1.48 2.55 -6.46
N GLY A 273 -1.67 1.25 -6.62
CA GLY A 273 -2.65 0.47 -5.86
C GLY A 273 -4.10 0.77 -6.24
N GLN A 274 -4.35 1.18 -7.49
CA GLN A 274 -5.69 1.51 -8.01
C GLN A 274 -6.11 0.56 -9.13
N CYS A 275 -7.41 0.41 -9.33
CA CYS A 275 -7.95 -0.20 -10.53
C CYS A 275 -7.87 0.81 -11.67
N VAL A 276 -6.96 0.58 -12.61
CA VAL A 276 -6.75 1.46 -13.75
C VAL A 276 -6.95 0.72 -15.06
N ARG A 277 -7.15 1.49 -16.13
CA ARG A 277 -7.09 1.02 -17.51
C ARG A 277 -6.13 1.89 -18.29
N LEU A 278 -5.22 1.24 -19.00
CA LEU A 278 -4.35 1.90 -19.95
C LEU A 278 -5.00 1.89 -21.33
N ARG A 279 -5.04 3.02 -22.01
CA ARG A 279 -5.45 3.04 -23.42
C ARG A 279 -4.34 2.45 -24.27
N GLN A 280 -4.58 1.27 -24.87
CA GLN A 280 -3.60 0.55 -25.70
C GLN A 280 -2.27 0.30 -24.96
N GLY A 281 -2.32 -0.03 -23.67
CA GLY A 281 -1.13 -0.35 -22.87
C GLY A 281 -0.26 0.86 -22.47
N ARG A 282 -0.63 2.10 -22.78
CA ARG A 282 0.18 3.30 -22.47
C ARG A 282 -0.09 3.85 -21.08
N MET A 283 0.95 3.94 -20.25
CA MET A 283 0.87 4.44 -18.86
C MET A 283 0.41 5.90 -18.74
N ASP A 284 0.83 6.75 -19.67
CA ASP A 284 0.49 8.19 -19.67
C ASP A 284 -0.97 8.46 -20.08
N ASP A 285 -1.70 7.43 -20.52
CA ASP A 285 -3.13 7.47 -20.90
C ASP A 285 -3.93 6.48 -20.03
N ALA A 286 -3.80 6.64 -18.71
CA ALA A 286 -4.49 5.83 -17.71
C ALA A 286 -5.82 6.47 -17.26
N THR A 287 -6.87 5.66 -17.23
CA THR A 287 -8.15 5.99 -16.58
C THR A 287 -8.24 5.25 -15.25
N VAL A 288 -8.51 5.94 -14.15
CA VAL A 288 -8.73 5.32 -12.83
C VAL A 288 -10.22 4.98 -12.68
N PHE A 289 -10.53 3.70 -12.48
CA PHE A 289 -11.89 3.22 -12.25
C PHE A 289 -12.24 3.09 -10.76
N SER A 290 -11.29 2.68 -9.94
CA SER A 290 -11.45 2.61 -8.49
C SER A 290 -10.11 2.83 -7.79
N LYS A 291 -10.15 3.42 -6.59
CA LYS A 291 -8.97 3.60 -5.74
C LYS A 291 -8.79 2.48 -4.72
N ASP A 292 -9.76 1.57 -4.65
CA ASP A 292 -9.76 0.45 -3.71
C ASP A 292 -9.99 -0.87 -4.48
N PRO A 293 -8.90 -1.53 -4.91
CA PRO A 293 -8.98 -2.81 -5.61
C PRO A 293 -9.53 -3.95 -4.76
N VAL A 294 -9.35 -3.90 -3.43
CA VAL A 294 -9.87 -4.92 -2.51
C VAL A 294 -11.39 -4.83 -2.45
N ALA A 295 -11.95 -3.62 -2.30
CA ALA A 295 -13.39 -3.40 -2.39
C ALA A 295 -13.95 -3.79 -3.76
N MET A 296 -13.23 -3.53 -4.85
CA MET A 296 -13.66 -3.97 -6.19
C MET A 296 -13.67 -5.48 -6.35
N ALA A 297 -12.68 -6.19 -5.79
CA ALA A 297 -12.70 -7.65 -5.78
C ALA A 297 -13.96 -8.18 -5.06
N ALA A 298 -14.24 -7.67 -3.86
CA ALA A 298 -15.45 -8.02 -3.11
C ALA A 298 -16.74 -7.69 -3.87
N HIS A 299 -16.79 -6.52 -4.50
CA HIS A 299 -17.92 -6.09 -5.33
C HIS A 299 -18.20 -7.06 -6.47
N TRP A 300 -17.19 -7.45 -7.24
CA TRP A 300 -17.39 -8.35 -8.38
C TRP A 300 -17.77 -9.77 -7.95
N ARG A 301 -17.24 -10.24 -6.82
CA ARG A 301 -17.70 -11.49 -6.19
C ARG A 301 -19.19 -11.42 -5.85
N GLU A 302 -19.64 -10.32 -5.25
CA GLU A 302 -21.05 -10.11 -4.89
C GLU A 302 -21.97 -9.99 -6.10
N GLN A 303 -21.46 -9.47 -7.23
CA GLN A 303 -22.14 -9.46 -8.52
C GLN A 303 -22.17 -10.84 -9.21
N GLY A 304 -21.64 -11.89 -8.57
CA GLY A 304 -21.72 -13.26 -9.04
C GLY A 304 -20.56 -13.72 -9.93
N ALA A 305 -19.47 -12.95 -10.03
CA ALA A 305 -18.29 -13.37 -10.80
C ALA A 305 -17.72 -14.71 -10.28
N ARG A 306 -17.50 -15.67 -11.19
CA ARG A 306 -16.93 -16.98 -10.87
C ARG A 306 -15.40 -17.01 -10.87
N ARG A 307 -14.77 -15.92 -11.31
CA ARG A 307 -13.31 -15.78 -11.38
C ARG A 307 -12.94 -14.30 -11.39
N LEU A 308 -11.83 -13.96 -10.75
CA LEU A 308 -11.22 -12.64 -10.84
C LEU A 308 -9.90 -12.71 -11.63
N HIS A 309 -9.73 -11.83 -12.61
CA HIS A 309 -8.48 -11.67 -13.35
C HIS A 309 -7.81 -10.35 -12.95
N ILE A 310 -6.56 -10.43 -12.54
CA ILE A 310 -5.75 -9.29 -12.09
C ILE A 310 -4.49 -9.21 -12.95
N VAL A 311 -4.14 -7.99 -13.37
CA VAL A 311 -2.85 -7.69 -14.00
C VAL A 311 -2.12 -6.68 -13.13
N ASP A 312 -0.98 -7.07 -12.55
CA ASP A 312 -0.06 -6.15 -11.90
C ASP A 312 0.67 -5.33 -12.98
N LEU A 313 0.08 -4.21 -13.38
CA LEU A 313 0.64 -3.34 -14.41
C LEU A 313 2.00 -2.77 -13.97
N ASP A 314 2.11 -2.28 -12.74
CA ASP A 314 3.39 -1.80 -12.19
C ASP A 314 4.45 -2.90 -12.27
N GLY A 315 4.07 -4.14 -11.96
CA GLY A 315 4.95 -5.30 -12.08
C GLY A 315 5.26 -5.68 -13.52
N ALA A 316 4.32 -5.55 -14.45
CA ALA A 316 4.55 -5.78 -15.87
C ALA A 316 5.62 -4.83 -16.43
N PHE A 317 5.56 -3.54 -16.10
CA PHE A 317 6.54 -2.54 -16.52
C PHE A 317 7.88 -2.70 -15.78
N ALA A 318 7.86 -2.87 -14.47
CA ALA A 318 9.08 -3.03 -13.67
C ALA A 318 9.78 -4.37 -13.94
N GLY A 319 9.01 -5.37 -14.33
CA GLY A 319 9.51 -6.71 -14.58
C GLY A 319 9.64 -7.63 -13.37
N GLU A 320 9.08 -7.21 -12.25
CA GLU A 320 8.98 -7.94 -10.99
C GLU A 320 7.69 -7.52 -10.30
N PRO A 321 7.02 -8.38 -9.52
CA PRO A 321 5.80 -8.00 -8.81
C PRO A 321 5.98 -6.74 -7.96
N ARG A 322 5.04 -5.80 -8.07
CA ARG A 322 5.03 -4.54 -7.30
C ARG A 322 3.86 -4.43 -6.35
N ASN A 323 2.78 -5.17 -6.59
CA ASN A 323 1.53 -5.06 -5.84
C ASN A 323 1.17 -6.35 -5.07
N ARG A 324 2.17 -7.17 -4.69
CA ARG A 324 1.95 -8.49 -4.09
C ARG A 324 0.99 -8.48 -2.87
N THR A 325 1.26 -7.64 -1.88
CA THR A 325 0.43 -7.57 -0.66
C THR A 325 -1.02 -7.18 -0.96
N LEU A 326 -1.22 -6.27 -1.91
CA LEU A 326 -2.55 -5.86 -2.36
C LEU A 326 -3.28 -7.02 -3.05
N ILE A 327 -2.58 -7.78 -3.89
CA ILE A 327 -3.14 -8.97 -4.55
C ILE A 327 -3.50 -10.05 -3.52
N GLU A 328 -2.67 -10.27 -2.50
CA GLU A 328 -2.96 -11.19 -1.39
C GLU A 328 -4.25 -10.80 -0.65
N GLN A 329 -4.46 -9.50 -0.39
CA GLN A 329 -5.71 -8.99 0.18
C GLN A 329 -6.91 -9.24 -0.74
N MET A 330 -6.76 -9.01 -2.05
CA MET A 330 -7.80 -9.30 -3.05
C MET A 330 -8.14 -10.79 -3.07
N VAL A 331 -7.15 -11.69 -3.03
CA VAL A 331 -7.37 -13.14 -2.97
C VAL A 331 -8.14 -13.52 -1.70
N ALA A 332 -7.78 -12.95 -0.55
CA ALA A 332 -8.47 -13.21 0.71
C ALA A 332 -9.96 -12.81 0.63
N VAL A 333 -10.28 -11.62 0.11
CA VAL A 333 -11.69 -11.20 -0.01
C VAL A 333 -12.46 -11.96 -1.08
N MET A 334 -11.80 -12.56 -2.08
CA MET A 334 -12.51 -13.42 -3.04
C MET A 334 -13.03 -14.71 -2.40
N GLY A 335 -12.58 -15.09 -1.20
CA GLY A 335 -13.23 -16.09 -0.35
C GLY A 335 -13.37 -17.47 -0.99
N GLY A 336 -12.40 -17.87 -1.82
CA GLY A 336 -12.41 -19.15 -2.54
C GLY A 336 -12.87 -19.07 -4.00
N VAL A 337 -13.41 -17.92 -4.45
CA VAL A 337 -13.59 -17.68 -5.89
C VAL A 337 -12.20 -17.62 -6.54
N PRO A 338 -11.93 -18.42 -7.60
CA PRO A 338 -10.62 -18.49 -8.25
C PRO A 338 -10.09 -17.12 -8.70
N VAL A 339 -8.86 -16.79 -8.31
CA VAL A 339 -8.14 -15.61 -8.78
C VAL A 339 -7.03 -16.02 -9.73
N GLN A 340 -6.85 -15.29 -10.82
CA GLN A 340 -5.69 -15.41 -11.71
C GLN A 340 -4.93 -14.10 -11.83
N VAL A 341 -3.60 -14.18 -11.83
CA VAL A 341 -2.70 -13.02 -11.79
C VAL A 341 -1.69 -13.07 -12.92
N GLY A 342 -1.51 -11.96 -13.63
CA GLY A 342 -0.38 -11.70 -14.53
C GLY A 342 0.37 -10.42 -14.16
N GLY A 343 1.51 -10.17 -14.81
CA GLY A 343 2.33 -8.95 -14.62
C GLY A 343 3.59 -9.18 -13.79
N GLY A 344 4.77 -8.96 -14.40
CA GLY A 344 6.07 -9.05 -13.72
C GLY A 344 6.56 -10.46 -13.37
N ILE A 345 5.95 -11.50 -13.92
CA ILE A 345 6.23 -12.90 -13.54
C ILE A 345 7.40 -13.44 -14.37
N ARG A 346 8.59 -13.49 -13.76
CA ARG A 346 9.85 -13.85 -14.44
C ARG A 346 10.66 -14.97 -13.79
N SER A 347 10.23 -15.51 -12.64
CA SER A 347 10.89 -16.61 -11.93
C SER A 347 9.89 -17.61 -11.38
N LEU A 348 10.36 -18.83 -11.10
CA LEU A 348 9.54 -19.87 -10.44
C LEU A 348 9.19 -19.48 -9.01
N ASP A 349 10.10 -18.82 -8.29
CA ASP A 349 9.87 -18.34 -6.92
C ASP A 349 8.70 -17.37 -6.83
N VAL A 350 8.56 -16.48 -7.83
CA VAL A 350 7.40 -15.57 -7.93
C VAL A 350 6.10 -16.34 -8.15
N ILE A 351 6.14 -17.39 -8.99
CA ILE A 351 4.97 -18.24 -9.23
C ILE A 351 4.61 -18.99 -7.94
N GLU A 352 5.58 -19.58 -7.25
CA GLU A 352 5.39 -20.28 -5.98
C GLU A 352 4.77 -19.35 -4.94
N ALA A 353 5.28 -18.13 -4.81
CA ALA A 353 4.75 -17.12 -3.90
C ALA A 353 3.28 -16.80 -4.17
N TYR A 354 2.87 -16.63 -5.44
CA TYR A 354 1.47 -16.40 -5.77
C TYR A 354 0.59 -17.62 -5.52
N VAL A 355 1.06 -18.81 -5.87
CA VAL A 355 0.32 -20.06 -5.61
C VAL A 355 0.13 -20.27 -4.10
N ALA A 356 1.16 -20.01 -3.29
CA ALA A 356 1.10 -20.07 -1.83
C ALA A 356 0.13 -19.03 -1.24
N ALA A 357 0.00 -17.86 -1.88
CA ALA A 357 -0.99 -16.84 -1.54
C ALA A 357 -2.45 -17.22 -1.91
N GLY A 358 -2.68 -18.38 -2.53
CA GLY A 358 -4.01 -18.83 -2.93
C GLY A 358 -4.43 -18.45 -4.35
N VAL A 359 -3.51 -17.89 -5.15
CA VAL A 359 -3.77 -17.64 -6.58
C VAL A 359 -3.97 -18.98 -7.31
N SER A 360 -5.08 -19.09 -8.01
CA SER A 360 -5.47 -20.32 -8.71
C SER A 360 -4.82 -20.46 -10.08
N GLY A 361 -4.48 -19.34 -10.73
CA GLY A 361 -3.89 -19.30 -12.06
C GLY A 361 -2.83 -18.20 -12.19
N VAL A 362 -1.68 -18.53 -12.73
CA VAL A 362 -0.57 -17.60 -12.91
C VAL A 362 -0.30 -17.43 -14.40
N ILE A 363 -0.40 -16.20 -14.90
CA ILE A 363 -0.31 -15.87 -16.32
C ILE A 363 1.11 -15.42 -16.66
N VAL A 364 1.76 -16.17 -17.54
CA VAL A 364 3.11 -15.86 -18.04
C VAL A 364 3.04 -15.49 -19.51
N GLY A 365 3.51 -14.29 -19.85
CA GLY A 365 3.48 -13.75 -21.22
C GLY A 365 4.88 -13.64 -21.82
N THR A 366 5.44 -12.44 -21.83
CA THR A 366 6.73 -12.10 -22.47
C THR A 366 7.87 -13.08 -22.16
N LYS A 367 8.05 -13.47 -20.89
CA LYS A 367 9.09 -14.43 -20.49
C LYS A 367 8.90 -15.80 -21.13
N ALA A 368 7.67 -16.28 -21.23
CA ALA A 368 7.34 -17.57 -21.85
C ALA A 368 7.53 -17.56 -23.38
N ILE A 369 7.31 -16.42 -24.04
CA ILE A 369 7.57 -16.25 -25.48
C ILE A 369 9.08 -16.22 -25.76
N GLN A 370 9.84 -15.49 -24.93
CA GLN A 370 11.30 -15.34 -25.10
C GLN A 370 12.06 -16.61 -24.70
N GLU A 371 11.58 -17.32 -23.68
CA GLU A 371 12.22 -18.50 -23.12
C GLU A 371 11.20 -19.64 -22.96
N PRO A 372 10.94 -20.43 -24.02
CA PRO A 372 9.98 -21.54 -23.96
C PRO A 372 10.30 -22.59 -22.89
N ASP A 373 11.58 -22.78 -22.56
CA ASP A 373 12.01 -23.67 -21.48
C ASP A 373 11.53 -23.20 -20.10
N PHE A 374 11.38 -21.88 -19.90
CA PHE A 374 10.78 -21.34 -18.68
C PHE A 374 9.30 -21.72 -18.56
N LEU A 375 8.53 -21.60 -19.65
CA LEU A 375 7.13 -22.03 -19.67
C LEU A 375 7.02 -23.53 -19.37
N ALA A 376 7.87 -24.34 -19.99
CA ALA A 376 7.93 -25.78 -19.75
C ALA A 376 8.24 -26.12 -18.29
N ALA A 377 9.23 -25.45 -17.70
CA ALA A 377 9.61 -25.64 -16.30
C ALA A 377 8.49 -25.21 -15.33
N ALA A 378 7.88 -24.04 -15.57
CA ALA A 378 6.78 -23.52 -14.78
C ALA A 378 5.57 -24.45 -14.82
N ALA A 379 5.16 -24.89 -16.02
CA ALA A 379 4.03 -25.80 -16.18
C ALA A 379 4.29 -27.15 -15.47
N LYS A 380 5.51 -27.69 -15.55
CA LYS A 380 5.87 -28.94 -14.84
C LYS A 380 5.87 -28.78 -13.32
N ALA A 381 6.38 -27.66 -12.80
CA ALA A 381 6.41 -27.37 -11.37
C ALA A 381 5.01 -27.09 -10.80
N PHE A 382 4.15 -26.44 -11.59
CA PHE A 382 2.80 -26.02 -11.18
C PHE A 382 1.74 -26.46 -12.20
N PRO A 383 1.50 -27.79 -12.32
CA PRO A 383 0.62 -28.33 -13.35
C PRO A 383 -0.81 -27.78 -13.22
N ASN A 384 -1.41 -27.42 -14.37
CA ASN A 384 -2.75 -26.85 -14.48
C ASN A 384 -2.95 -25.50 -13.74
N LYS A 385 -1.88 -24.84 -13.32
CA LYS A 385 -1.93 -23.49 -12.73
C LYS A 385 -1.35 -22.41 -13.64
N ILE A 386 -0.54 -22.80 -14.63
CA ILE A 386 0.12 -21.84 -15.53
C ILE A 386 -0.76 -21.57 -16.74
N TRP A 387 -1.07 -20.30 -16.97
CA TRP A 387 -1.76 -19.80 -18.15
C TRP A 387 -0.76 -19.12 -19.08
N PHE A 388 -0.80 -19.46 -20.36
CA PHE A 388 0.05 -18.80 -21.34
C PHE A 388 -0.63 -17.53 -21.86
N GLY A 389 -0.07 -16.37 -21.54
CA GLY A 389 -0.57 -15.08 -22.03
C GLY A 389 -0.04 -14.80 -23.44
N LEU A 390 -0.94 -14.69 -24.41
CA LEU A 390 -0.64 -14.39 -25.80
C LEU A 390 -1.38 -13.11 -26.23
N ASP A 391 -0.64 -12.02 -26.24
CA ASP A 391 -1.10 -10.73 -26.77
C ASP A 391 -0.72 -10.66 -28.26
N ALA A 392 -1.70 -10.45 -29.14
CA ALA A 392 -1.47 -10.49 -30.58
C ALA A 392 -2.15 -9.36 -31.34
N ARG A 393 -1.50 -8.92 -32.43
CA ARG A 393 -2.02 -8.02 -33.46
C ARG A 393 -2.00 -8.77 -34.79
N ASP A 394 -3.13 -8.84 -35.48
CA ASP A 394 -3.27 -9.61 -36.72
C ASP A 394 -2.76 -11.07 -36.62
N GLY A 395 -2.94 -11.69 -35.45
CA GLY A 395 -2.49 -13.06 -35.16
C GLY A 395 -0.97 -13.22 -34.91
N LEU A 396 -0.20 -12.13 -35.01
CA LEU A 396 1.22 -12.08 -34.66
C LEU A 396 1.40 -11.59 -33.22
N VAL A 397 2.31 -12.22 -32.49
CA VAL A 397 2.52 -11.94 -31.06
C VAL A 397 3.23 -10.60 -30.90
N ALA A 398 2.69 -9.77 -30.01
CA ALA A 398 3.33 -8.54 -29.56
C ALA A 398 4.16 -8.80 -28.30
N THR A 399 5.38 -8.26 -28.27
CA THR A 399 6.29 -8.34 -27.12
C THR A 399 6.61 -6.95 -26.59
N GLU A 400 7.22 -6.86 -25.40
CA GLU A 400 7.62 -5.60 -24.76
C GLU A 400 6.46 -4.60 -24.57
N GLY A 401 5.38 -5.00 -23.90
CA GLY A 401 4.28 -4.07 -23.60
C GLY A 401 3.55 -3.53 -24.83
N TRP A 402 3.50 -4.34 -25.89
CA TRP A 402 2.79 -4.10 -27.17
C TRP A 402 3.49 -3.19 -28.18
N ASP A 403 4.74 -2.82 -27.92
CA ASP A 403 5.49 -1.90 -28.79
C ASP A 403 6.13 -2.60 -30.00
N GLN A 404 6.56 -3.87 -29.85
CA GLN A 404 7.18 -4.64 -30.92
C GLN A 404 6.27 -5.77 -31.42
N THR A 405 5.99 -5.81 -32.73
CA THR A 405 5.30 -6.95 -33.37
C THR A 405 6.34 -7.97 -33.82
N SER A 406 6.26 -9.20 -33.31
CA SER A 406 7.15 -10.29 -33.70
C SER A 406 6.71 -10.95 -35.00
N THR A 407 7.55 -11.79 -35.59
CA THR A 407 7.16 -12.69 -36.70
C THR A 407 6.48 -13.98 -36.22
N LEU A 408 6.33 -14.16 -34.91
CA LEU A 408 5.79 -15.39 -34.32
C LEU A 408 4.26 -15.33 -34.32
N LYS A 409 3.63 -16.40 -34.81
CA LYS A 409 2.17 -16.53 -34.79
C LYS A 409 1.71 -17.05 -33.43
N ALA A 410 0.66 -16.44 -32.88
CA ALA A 410 0.08 -16.85 -31.60
C ALA A 410 -0.38 -18.31 -31.62
N VAL A 411 -0.96 -18.76 -32.74
CA VAL A 411 -1.42 -20.14 -32.94
C VAL A 411 -0.28 -21.17 -32.83
N ASP A 412 0.89 -20.85 -33.37
CA ASP A 412 2.03 -21.77 -33.37
C ASP A 412 2.63 -21.88 -31.96
N LEU A 413 2.69 -20.77 -31.21
CA LEU A 413 3.09 -20.79 -29.80
C LEU A 413 2.08 -21.54 -28.93
N ALA A 414 0.77 -21.38 -29.17
CA ALA A 414 -0.26 -22.13 -28.45
C ALA A 414 -0.15 -23.64 -28.68
N ARG A 415 0.12 -24.08 -29.93
CA ARG A 415 0.42 -25.48 -30.26
C ARG A 415 1.65 -26.01 -29.54
N GLN A 416 2.69 -25.20 -29.45
CA GLN A 416 3.89 -25.57 -28.70
C GLN A 416 3.58 -25.75 -27.21
N ALA A 417 2.81 -24.82 -26.63
CA ALA A 417 2.41 -24.87 -25.23
C ALA A 417 1.58 -26.11 -24.87
N ALA A 418 0.82 -26.65 -25.83
CA ALA A 418 0.00 -27.86 -25.65
C ALA A 418 0.82 -29.12 -25.32
N GLN A 419 2.15 -29.08 -25.47
CA GLN A 419 3.05 -30.16 -25.08
C GLN A 419 3.32 -30.21 -23.56
N TRP A 420 2.90 -29.18 -22.82
CA TRP A 420 3.14 -29.04 -21.39
C TRP A 420 1.81 -28.93 -20.63
N PRO A 421 1.77 -29.25 -19.32
CA PRO A 421 0.54 -29.22 -18.52
C PRO A 421 0.16 -27.79 -18.10
N VAL A 422 0.01 -26.90 -19.08
CA VAL A 422 -0.56 -25.57 -18.90
C VAL A 422 -2.07 -25.69 -18.67
N ALA A 423 -2.65 -24.74 -17.94
CA ALA A 423 -4.09 -24.65 -17.71
C ALA A 423 -4.85 -24.27 -18.99
N GLY A 424 -4.21 -23.50 -19.86
CA GLY A 424 -4.79 -22.96 -21.08
C GLY A 424 -4.06 -21.71 -21.56
N VAL A 425 -4.72 -20.99 -22.46
CA VAL A 425 -4.22 -19.76 -23.07
C VAL A 425 -5.12 -18.59 -22.69
N VAL A 426 -4.54 -17.47 -22.30
CA VAL A 426 -5.24 -16.17 -22.29
C VAL A 426 -4.85 -15.47 -23.58
N TYR A 427 -5.80 -15.33 -24.50
CA TYR A 427 -5.56 -14.72 -25.80
C TYR A 427 -6.16 -13.31 -25.85
N THR A 428 -5.30 -12.31 -26.03
CA THR A 428 -5.71 -10.90 -26.12
C THR A 428 -5.48 -10.38 -27.54
N ASP A 429 -6.55 -9.94 -28.20
CA ASP A 429 -6.41 -9.10 -29.40
C ASP A 429 -6.18 -7.65 -28.97
N ILE A 430 -4.94 -7.17 -29.12
CA ILE A 430 -4.53 -5.86 -28.62
C ILE A 430 -5.12 -4.69 -29.43
N GLU A 431 -5.60 -4.93 -30.65
CA GLU A 431 -6.24 -3.87 -31.44
C GLU A 431 -7.66 -3.59 -30.95
N ARG A 432 -8.30 -4.60 -30.35
CA ARG A 432 -9.67 -4.52 -29.84
C ARG A 432 -9.72 -4.20 -28.36
N ASP A 433 -8.63 -4.44 -27.62
CA ASP A 433 -8.62 -4.23 -26.18
C ASP A 433 -8.84 -2.76 -25.78
N GLY A 434 -9.81 -2.55 -24.88
CA GLY A 434 -10.25 -1.23 -24.43
C GLY A 434 -10.92 -0.35 -25.50
N MET A 435 -11.08 -0.82 -26.74
CA MET A 435 -11.63 -0.05 -27.87
C MET A 435 -13.15 -0.15 -28.02
N MET A 436 -13.79 -1.03 -27.23
CA MET A 436 -15.24 -1.26 -27.26
C MET A 436 -15.76 -1.72 -28.65
N SER A 437 -15.01 -2.59 -29.32
CA SER A 437 -15.27 -3.05 -30.70
C SER A 437 -15.62 -4.54 -30.82
N GLY A 438 -15.95 -5.22 -29.72
CA GLY A 438 -16.22 -6.66 -29.69
C GLY A 438 -14.95 -7.51 -29.67
N LEU A 439 -15.10 -8.81 -29.35
CA LEU A 439 -14.00 -9.79 -29.34
C LEU A 439 -13.57 -10.20 -30.75
N ASN A 440 -12.31 -10.61 -30.92
CA ASN A 440 -11.88 -11.33 -32.12
C ASN A 440 -12.20 -12.83 -32.00
N ILE A 441 -13.47 -13.16 -32.20
CA ILE A 441 -14.00 -14.52 -32.04
C ILE A 441 -13.34 -15.50 -33.01
N GLU A 442 -13.14 -15.11 -34.27
CA GLU A 442 -12.52 -15.96 -35.29
C GLU A 442 -11.11 -16.38 -34.91
N ALA A 443 -10.25 -15.43 -34.53
CA ALA A 443 -8.87 -15.72 -34.14
C ALA A 443 -8.82 -16.54 -32.83
N THR A 444 -9.69 -16.22 -31.87
CA THR A 444 -9.78 -16.94 -30.59
C THR A 444 -10.17 -18.40 -30.80
N HIS A 445 -11.21 -18.66 -31.60
CA HIS A 445 -11.69 -19.99 -31.91
C HIS A 445 -10.66 -20.79 -32.73
N ALA A 446 -10.05 -20.16 -33.75
CA ALA A 446 -9.00 -20.80 -34.54
C ALA A 446 -7.79 -21.20 -33.69
N LEU A 447 -7.37 -20.36 -32.73
CA LEU A 447 -6.29 -20.68 -31.80
C LEU A 447 -6.64 -21.85 -30.88
N ALA A 448 -7.87 -21.86 -30.34
CA ALA A 448 -8.34 -22.93 -29.47
C ALA A 448 -8.38 -24.28 -30.19
N LEU A 449 -8.97 -24.35 -31.39
CA LEU A 449 -9.00 -25.57 -32.21
C LEU A 449 -7.61 -26.05 -32.60
N ALA A 450 -6.73 -25.12 -32.97
CA ALA A 450 -5.39 -25.46 -33.42
C ALA A 450 -4.48 -26.00 -32.32
N SER A 451 -4.67 -25.55 -31.08
CA SER A 451 -3.87 -25.96 -29.92
C SER A 451 -4.52 -27.06 -29.08
N ASN A 452 -5.84 -27.24 -29.20
CA ASN A 452 -6.65 -28.10 -28.34
C ASN A 452 -6.46 -27.78 -26.84
N LEU A 453 -6.27 -26.50 -26.53
CA LEU A 453 -6.17 -25.97 -25.17
C LEU A 453 -7.40 -25.13 -24.84
N PRO A 454 -7.84 -25.12 -23.56
CA PRO A 454 -8.83 -24.14 -23.10
C PRO A 454 -8.33 -22.72 -23.33
N VAL A 455 -9.19 -21.85 -23.85
CA VAL A 455 -8.88 -20.45 -24.13
C VAL A 455 -9.76 -19.51 -23.32
N VAL A 456 -9.15 -18.44 -22.81
CA VAL A 456 -9.85 -17.27 -22.29
C VAL A 456 -9.75 -16.17 -23.34
N ALA A 457 -10.89 -15.73 -23.85
CA ALA A 457 -10.98 -14.65 -24.80
C ALA A 457 -10.78 -13.29 -24.10
N SER A 458 -9.86 -12.46 -24.59
CA SER A 458 -9.60 -11.11 -24.05
C SER A 458 -9.50 -10.09 -25.18
N GLY A 459 -9.81 -8.84 -24.87
CA GLY A 459 -9.73 -7.73 -25.81
C GLY A 459 -11.06 -7.41 -26.51
N GLY A 460 -11.88 -6.57 -25.88
CA GLY A 460 -13.00 -5.90 -26.55
C GLY A 460 -14.42 -6.37 -26.21
N VAL A 461 -14.65 -7.16 -25.15
CA VAL A 461 -16.03 -7.47 -24.70
C VAL A 461 -16.76 -6.18 -24.30
N THR A 462 -17.92 -5.92 -24.90
CA THR A 462 -18.71 -4.70 -24.64
C THR A 462 -20.12 -4.96 -24.15
N THR A 463 -20.76 -5.98 -24.68
CA THR A 463 -22.19 -6.26 -24.50
C THR A 463 -22.45 -7.76 -24.34
N LEU A 464 -23.64 -8.12 -23.90
CA LEU A 464 -24.08 -9.53 -23.86
C LEU A 464 -24.11 -10.18 -25.25
N ALA A 465 -24.33 -9.40 -26.32
CA ALA A 465 -24.33 -9.92 -27.68
C ALA A 465 -22.93 -10.43 -28.11
N ASP A 466 -21.86 -9.81 -27.63
CA ASP A 466 -20.49 -10.29 -27.88
C ASP A 466 -20.26 -11.66 -27.22
N LEU A 467 -20.78 -11.85 -26.01
CA LEU A 467 -20.68 -13.11 -25.26
C LEU A 467 -21.53 -14.21 -25.89
N GLU A 468 -22.73 -13.88 -26.37
CA GLU A 468 -23.60 -14.81 -27.10
C GLU A 468 -22.93 -15.28 -28.40
N ALA A 469 -22.36 -14.35 -29.18
CA ALA A 469 -21.64 -14.68 -30.40
C ALA A 469 -20.40 -15.55 -30.11
N LEU A 470 -19.67 -15.27 -29.02
CA LEU A 470 -18.55 -16.11 -28.58
C LEU A 470 -19.02 -17.52 -28.22
N LYS A 471 -20.09 -17.65 -27.42
CA LYS A 471 -20.66 -18.94 -27.03
C LYS A 471 -21.10 -19.75 -28.26
N GLN A 472 -21.79 -19.12 -29.20
CA GLN A 472 -22.25 -19.76 -30.44
C GLN A 472 -21.08 -20.23 -31.32
N ALA A 473 -20.00 -19.45 -31.42
CA ALA A 473 -18.83 -19.84 -32.20
C ALA A 473 -18.12 -21.08 -31.64
N PHE A 474 -18.24 -21.33 -30.33
CA PHE A 474 -17.69 -22.51 -29.65
C PHE A 474 -18.69 -23.65 -29.48
N ALA A 475 -19.88 -23.57 -30.09
CA ALA A 475 -20.85 -24.68 -30.06
C ALA A 475 -20.24 -25.95 -30.67
N GLY A 476 -20.31 -27.07 -29.94
CA GLY A 476 -19.65 -28.33 -30.27
C GLY A 476 -18.18 -28.45 -29.81
N HIS A 477 -17.61 -27.39 -29.25
CA HIS A 477 -16.27 -27.35 -28.66
C HIS A 477 -16.28 -26.60 -27.31
N GLU A 478 -17.32 -26.79 -26.51
CA GLU A 478 -17.60 -26.02 -25.30
C GLU A 478 -16.45 -26.11 -24.28
N THR A 479 -15.75 -27.24 -24.22
CA THR A 479 -14.60 -27.45 -23.32
C THR A 479 -13.38 -26.62 -23.69
N LEU A 480 -13.31 -26.10 -24.92
CA LEU A 480 -12.23 -25.22 -25.35
C LEU A 480 -12.47 -23.76 -24.98
N LEU A 481 -13.71 -23.35 -24.69
CA LEU A 481 -14.01 -22.01 -24.20
C LEU A 481 -13.99 -22.00 -22.67
N PHE A 482 -12.90 -21.53 -22.08
CA PHE A 482 -12.82 -21.40 -20.62
C PHE A 482 -13.54 -20.15 -20.09
N GLY A 483 -13.62 -19.10 -20.90
CA GLY A 483 -14.36 -17.88 -20.56
C GLY A 483 -13.92 -16.66 -21.35
N ALA A 484 -14.36 -15.49 -20.91
CA ALA A 484 -13.96 -14.20 -21.47
C ALA A 484 -13.54 -13.24 -20.35
N ILE A 485 -12.53 -12.41 -20.61
CA ILE A 485 -12.11 -11.31 -19.74
C ILE A 485 -12.83 -10.04 -20.18
N THR A 486 -13.41 -9.34 -19.20
CA THR A 486 -13.99 -8.01 -19.37
C THR A 486 -13.40 -7.07 -18.32
N GLY A 487 -13.23 -5.81 -18.70
CA GLY A 487 -12.67 -4.76 -17.84
C GLY A 487 -13.46 -3.47 -17.98
N ARG A 488 -13.19 -2.68 -19.01
CA ARG A 488 -13.85 -1.38 -19.23
C ARG A 488 -15.38 -1.45 -19.20
N ALA A 489 -15.98 -2.42 -19.90
CA ALA A 489 -17.43 -2.52 -20.08
C ALA A 489 -18.20 -2.69 -18.75
N ILE A 490 -17.63 -3.39 -17.77
CA ILE A 490 -18.27 -3.60 -16.47
C ILE A 490 -18.17 -2.36 -15.58
N TYR A 491 -17.11 -1.57 -15.72
CA TYR A 491 -17.00 -0.28 -15.02
C TYR A 491 -17.84 0.83 -15.66
N GLU A 492 -18.05 0.79 -16.98
CA GLU A 492 -18.90 1.73 -17.71
C GLU A 492 -20.39 1.32 -17.74
N GLY A 493 -20.72 0.14 -17.20
CA GLY A 493 -22.09 -0.36 -17.10
C GLY A 493 -22.71 -0.83 -18.43
N THR A 494 -21.91 -1.02 -19.49
CA THR A 494 -22.39 -1.52 -20.78
C THR A 494 -22.55 -3.05 -20.79
N LEU A 495 -21.92 -3.74 -19.83
CA LEU A 495 -22.07 -5.17 -19.60
C LEU A 495 -22.41 -5.42 -18.13
N ASP A 496 -23.54 -6.08 -17.89
CA ASP A 496 -23.91 -6.59 -16.58
C ASP A 496 -23.18 -7.92 -16.30
N VAL A 497 -22.42 -7.97 -15.21
CA VAL A 497 -21.58 -9.12 -14.85
C VAL A 497 -22.41 -10.36 -14.56
N ALA A 498 -23.51 -10.22 -13.83
CA ALA A 498 -24.36 -11.34 -13.44
C ALA A 498 -25.04 -11.97 -14.67
N ALA A 499 -25.55 -11.14 -15.58
CA ALA A 499 -26.15 -11.58 -16.83
C ALA A 499 -25.11 -12.22 -17.77
N GLY A 500 -23.90 -11.64 -17.87
CA GLY A 500 -22.81 -12.20 -18.67
C GLY A 500 -22.33 -13.55 -18.14
N GLN A 501 -22.20 -13.67 -16.82
CA GLN A 501 -21.86 -14.93 -16.15
C GLN A 501 -22.96 -15.98 -16.38
N ALA A 502 -24.23 -15.65 -16.16
CA ALA A 502 -25.34 -16.57 -16.36
C ALA A 502 -25.44 -17.07 -17.81
N LEU A 503 -25.10 -16.21 -18.79
CA LEU A 503 -25.10 -16.57 -20.19
C LEU A 503 -24.03 -17.62 -20.54
N LEU A 504 -22.84 -17.53 -19.94
CA LEU A 504 -21.73 -18.47 -20.16
C LEU A 504 -21.77 -19.70 -19.23
N ASP A 505 -22.52 -19.66 -18.13
CA ASP A 505 -22.71 -20.79 -17.22
C ASP A 505 -23.59 -21.91 -17.82
N GLY A 506 -24.57 -21.53 -18.64
CA GLY A 506 -25.42 -22.48 -19.40
C GLY A 506 -24.79 -22.83 -20.73
#